data_AF-A0A2D9F2B1-F1
#
_entry.id   AF-A0A2D9F2B1-F1
#
_cell.length_a   1.000
_cell.length_b   1.000
_cell.length_c   1.000
_cell.angle_alpha   90.00
_cell.angle_beta   90.00
_cell.angle_gamma   90.00
#
_symmetry.space_group_name_H-M   'P 1'
#
loop_
_entity.id
_entity.type
_entity.pdbx_description
1 polymer ?
#
loop_
_entity_poly.entity_id
_entity_poly.type
_entity_poly.pdbx_seq_one_letter_code
_entity_poly.pdbx_strand_id
1 'polypeptide(L)'
;MPPYENQVRKYERRPEAGNPAQTEAWALIEAAKRLAMSIMDDIQDPQTAKDARKAALRLNWRLWTIFQAELTLEHSEVPEEIRINMLTLCKFVDKHTVGALVNPTPEAITVLIDINRNIAAGLAQIPETADTSDQPSAKLPQPSGQNSVDDQPPPPTERLNIDTEA
;
A
#
# COMPACT_ATOMS: atom_id res chain seq x y z
N MET A 1 13.69 -27.49 6.03
CA MET A 1 13.82 -26.46 4.97
C MET A 1 12.91 -25.30 5.33
N PRO A 2 13.43 -24.10 5.62
CA PRO A 2 12.59 -22.94 5.91
C PRO A 2 11.91 -22.42 4.61
N PRO A 3 10.62 -22.04 4.63
CA PRO A 3 9.74 -21.96 3.45
C PRO A 3 9.89 -20.72 2.53
N TYR A 4 11.05 -20.05 2.53
CA TYR A 4 11.18 -18.70 1.92
C TYR A 4 11.50 -18.68 0.41
N GLU A 5 11.94 -19.79 -0.18
CA GLU A 5 12.49 -19.85 -1.56
C GLU A 5 11.46 -19.48 -2.64
N ASN A 6 10.27 -20.07 -2.57
CA ASN A 6 9.17 -19.78 -3.51
C ASN A 6 8.62 -18.35 -3.38
N GLN A 7 8.87 -17.70 -2.24
CA GLN A 7 8.33 -16.38 -1.94
C GLN A 7 9.24 -15.29 -2.51
N VAL A 8 10.57 -15.48 -2.51
CA VAL A 8 11.54 -14.53 -3.07
C VAL A 8 11.27 -14.16 -4.53
N ARG A 9 10.86 -15.13 -5.37
CA ARG A 9 10.58 -14.91 -6.81
C ARG A 9 9.32 -14.09 -7.08
N LYS A 10 8.37 -14.00 -6.15
CA LYS A 10 7.09 -13.32 -6.38
C LYS A 10 7.20 -11.79 -6.37
N TYR A 11 8.37 -11.24 -6.03
CA TYR A 11 8.51 -9.84 -5.65
C TYR A 11 9.49 -9.02 -6.51
N GLU A 12 9.79 -9.48 -7.73
CA GLU A 12 10.76 -8.82 -8.62
C GLU A 12 10.22 -7.54 -9.30
N ARG A 13 8.93 -7.21 -9.13
CA ARG A 13 8.32 -6.01 -9.75
C ARG A 13 8.46 -4.79 -8.83
N ARG A 14 9.02 -3.71 -9.37
CA ARG A 14 9.12 -2.40 -8.71
C ARG A 14 7.82 -1.60 -8.94
N PRO A 15 7.27 -0.90 -7.92
CA PRO A 15 6.09 -0.06 -8.06
C PRO A 15 6.38 1.23 -8.85
N GLU A 16 5.33 1.80 -9.44
CA GLU A 16 5.37 3.09 -10.13
C GLU A 16 5.39 4.24 -9.11
N ALA A 17 6.00 5.37 -9.48
CA ALA A 17 6.07 6.54 -8.61
C ALA A 17 4.69 7.22 -8.52
N GLY A 18 4.22 7.51 -7.30
CA GLY A 18 2.92 8.17 -7.07
C GLY A 18 2.09 7.57 -5.93
N ASN A 19 2.40 6.33 -5.51
CA ASN A 19 1.71 5.67 -4.41
C ASN A 19 2.69 5.33 -3.25
N PRO A 20 2.67 6.11 -2.15
CA PRO A 20 3.55 5.89 -1.00
C PRO A 20 3.38 4.50 -0.38
N ALA A 21 2.15 4.07 -0.12
CA ALA A 21 1.87 2.77 0.50
C ALA A 21 2.39 1.59 -0.33
N GLN A 22 2.26 1.63 -1.65
CA GLN A 22 2.82 0.60 -2.53
C GLN A 22 4.36 0.62 -2.55
N THR A 23 4.97 1.81 -2.50
CA THR A 23 6.43 1.97 -2.45
C THR A 23 7.00 1.40 -1.15
N GLU A 24 6.35 1.69 -0.03
CA GLU A 24 6.70 1.19 1.30
C GLU A 24 6.52 -0.33 1.40
N ALA A 25 5.40 -0.86 0.89
CA ALA A 25 5.16 -2.30 0.81
C ALA A 25 6.27 -3.02 0.03
N TRP A 26 6.65 -2.47 -1.11
CA TRP A 26 7.76 -3.01 -1.91
C TRP A 26 9.09 -2.96 -1.16
N ALA A 27 9.40 -1.85 -0.49
CA ALA A 27 10.63 -1.71 0.29
C ALA A 27 10.74 -2.75 1.41
N LEU A 28 9.64 -3.01 2.12
CA LEU A 28 9.54 -4.04 3.17
C LEU A 28 9.77 -5.45 2.61
N ILE A 29 9.19 -5.74 1.44
CA ILE A 29 9.37 -7.01 0.76
C ILE A 29 10.82 -7.22 0.30
N GLU A 30 11.44 -6.18 -0.26
CA GLU A 30 12.84 -6.23 -0.67
C GLU A 30 13.76 -6.42 0.55
N ALA A 31 13.47 -5.77 1.67
CA ALA A 31 14.19 -6.01 2.93
C ALA A 31 14.02 -7.45 3.43
N ALA A 32 12.78 -8.00 3.39
CA ALA A 32 12.50 -9.39 3.76
C ALA A 32 13.25 -10.39 2.86
N LYS A 33 13.32 -10.12 1.56
CA LYS A 33 14.09 -10.91 0.59
C LYS A 33 15.58 -10.94 0.95
N ARG A 34 16.17 -9.80 1.26
CA ARG A 34 17.60 -9.71 1.65
C ARG A 34 17.90 -10.44 2.96
N LEU A 35 17.01 -10.32 3.94
CA LEU A 35 17.10 -11.11 5.18
C LEU A 35 17.04 -12.61 4.88
N ALA A 36 16.09 -13.05 4.04
CA ALA A 36 15.96 -14.46 3.67
C ALA A 36 17.21 -15.00 2.94
N MET A 37 17.75 -14.26 1.97
CA MET A 37 18.98 -14.65 1.27
C MET A 37 20.15 -14.82 2.26
N SER A 38 20.29 -13.90 3.23
CA SER A 38 21.39 -13.96 4.22
C SER A 38 21.39 -15.20 5.12
N ILE A 39 20.26 -15.92 5.21
CA ILE A 39 20.14 -17.16 5.99
C ILE A 39 20.04 -18.41 5.11
N MET A 40 19.84 -18.25 3.80
CA MET A 40 19.73 -19.32 2.81
C MET A 40 21.03 -19.58 2.06
N ASP A 41 21.85 -18.55 1.87
CA ASP A 41 23.11 -18.68 1.15
C ASP A 41 24.04 -19.67 1.89
N ASP A 42 24.53 -20.65 1.15
CA ASP A 42 25.46 -21.68 1.65
C ASP A 42 26.89 -21.11 1.72
N ILE A 43 27.09 -20.16 2.63
CA ILE A 43 28.38 -19.53 2.90
C ILE A 43 29.20 -20.45 3.82
N GLN A 44 30.24 -21.07 3.26
CA GLN A 44 31.10 -22.02 3.97
C GLN A 44 31.87 -21.39 5.13
N ASP A 45 32.28 -20.13 5.00
CA ASP A 45 32.99 -19.41 6.07
C ASP A 45 32.01 -18.85 7.11
N PRO A 46 32.07 -19.30 8.38
CA PRO A 46 31.11 -18.88 9.41
C PRO A 46 31.17 -17.38 9.72
N GLN A 47 32.32 -16.74 9.57
CA GLN A 47 32.47 -15.31 9.85
C GLN A 47 31.81 -14.48 8.76
N THR A 48 32.08 -14.81 7.49
CA THR A 48 31.43 -14.20 6.31
C THR A 48 29.91 -14.38 6.37
N ALA A 49 29.43 -15.56 6.75
CA ALA A 49 27.99 -15.82 6.92
C ALA A 49 27.37 -14.89 7.99
N LYS A 50 28.04 -14.73 9.14
CA LYS A 50 27.59 -13.80 10.19
C LYS A 50 27.60 -12.35 9.71
N ASP A 51 28.62 -11.95 8.97
CA ASP A 51 28.74 -10.56 8.49
C ASP A 51 27.69 -10.23 7.43
N ALA A 52 27.37 -11.18 6.53
CA ALA A 52 26.26 -11.05 5.57
C ALA A 52 24.91 -10.86 6.29
N ARG A 53 24.64 -11.66 7.32
CA ARG A 53 23.42 -11.51 8.14
C ARG A 53 23.38 -10.17 8.87
N LYS A 54 24.48 -9.72 9.47
CA LYS A 54 24.56 -8.41 10.12
C LYS A 54 24.34 -7.27 9.11
N ALA A 55 24.85 -7.39 7.89
CA ALA A 55 24.62 -6.41 6.84
C ALA A 55 23.13 -6.33 6.46
N ALA A 56 22.47 -7.48 6.27
CA ALA A 56 21.04 -7.54 6.00
C ALA A 56 20.19 -6.96 7.16
N LEU A 57 20.54 -7.29 8.41
CA LEU A 57 19.90 -6.74 9.61
C LEU A 57 20.03 -5.22 9.68
N ARG A 58 21.21 -4.64 9.43
CA ARG A 58 21.41 -3.17 9.45
C ARG A 58 20.60 -2.47 8.36
N LEU A 59 20.52 -3.06 7.17
CA LEU A 59 19.70 -2.51 6.10
C LEU A 59 18.21 -2.53 6.46
N ASN A 60 17.72 -3.66 7.00
CA ASN A 60 16.36 -3.75 7.51
C ASN A 60 16.11 -2.68 8.59
N TRP A 61 17.03 -2.54 9.53
CA TRP A 61 16.89 -1.59 10.62
C TRP A 61 16.76 -0.15 10.12
N ARG A 62 17.58 0.23 9.13
CA ARG A 62 17.52 1.55 8.51
C ARG A 62 16.15 1.84 7.89
N LEU A 63 15.53 0.85 7.24
CA LEU A 63 14.16 0.99 6.71
C LEU A 63 13.15 1.29 7.82
N TRP A 64 13.23 0.55 8.92
CA TRP A 64 12.36 0.77 10.09
C TRP A 64 12.59 2.11 10.78
N THR A 65 13.83 2.61 10.81
CA THR A 65 14.11 3.97 11.30
C THR A 65 13.44 5.05 10.45
N ILE A 66 13.33 4.84 9.12
CA ILE A 66 12.61 5.78 8.23
C ILE A 66 11.13 5.79 8.59
N PHE A 67 10.49 4.62 8.68
CA PHE A 67 9.09 4.52 9.11
C PHE A 67 8.84 5.18 10.46
N GLN A 68 9.72 4.92 11.44
CA GLN A 68 9.59 5.52 12.76
C GLN A 68 9.69 7.06 12.68
N ALA A 69 10.64 7.60 11.90
CA ALA A 69 10.80 9.03 11.75
C ALA A 69 9.55 9.68 11.15
N GLU A 70 8.98 9.10 10.10
CA GLU A 70 7.76 9.60 9.45
C GLU A 70 6.55 9.59 10.40
N LEU A 71 6.39 8.52 11.17
CA LEU A 71 5.30 8.40 12.14
C LEU A 71 5.42 9.33 13.35
N THR A 72 6.62 9.86 13.64
CA THR A 72 6.83 10.81 14.74
C THR A 72 6.59 12.26 14.35
N LEU A 73 6.31 12.57 13.08
CA LEU A 73 5.98 13.91 12.65
C LEU A 73 4.65 14.39 13.24
N GLU A 74 4.59 15.67 13.62
CA GLU A 74 3.43 16.26 14.31
C GLU A 74 2.14 16.25 13.45
N HIS A 75 2.28 16.27 12.13
CA HIS A 75 1.18 16.32 11.15
C HIS A 75 1.07 15.03 10.32
N SER A 76 1.05 13.87 10.98
CA SER A 76 0.84 12.59 10.29
C SER A 76 -0.61 12.43 9.84
N GLU A 77 -0.81 12.06 8.57
CA GLU A 77 -2.13 11.69 8.00
C GLU A 77 -2.61 10.31 8.48
N VAL A 78 -1.75 9.57 9.20
CA VAL A 78 -2.08 8.25 9.74
C VAL A 78 -2.96 8.40 10.99
N PRO A 79 -4.11 7.70 11.07
CA PRO A 79 -4.95 7.71 12.27
C PRO A 79 -4.17 7.37 13.55
N GLU A 80 -4.46 8.07 14.64
CA GLU A 80 -3.67 8.01 15.87
C GLU A 80 -3.48 6.59 16.41
N GLU A 81 -4.53 5.77 16.41
CA GLU A 81 -4.47 4.39 16.87
C GLU A 81 -3.50 3.54 16.01
N ILE A 82 -3.58 3.67 14.68
CA ILE A 82 -2.70 2.97 13.75
C ILE A 82 -1.25 3.43 13.95
N ARG A 83 -1.04 4.73 14.12
CA ARG A 83 0.28 5.32 14.41
C ARG A 83 0.86 4.77 15.71
N ILE A 84 0.09 4.68 16.80
CA ILE A 84 0.53 4.12 18.09
C ILE A 84 0.90 2.64 17.95
N ASN A 85 0.06 1.86 17.27
CA ASN A 85 0.31 0.45 17.02
C ASN A 85 1.59 0.25 16.20
N MET A 86 1.79 1.05 15.15
CA MET A 86 2.98 0.99 14.31
C MET A 86 4.25 1.43 15.05
N LEU A 87 4.19 2.50 15.87
CA LEU A 87 5.32 2.91 16.71
C LEU A 87 5.68 1.86 17.77
N THR A 88 4.68 1.15 18.28
CA THR A 88 4.90 0.00 19.19
C THR A 88 5.62 -1.13 18.47
N LEU A 89 5.24 -1.41 17.22
CA LEU A 89 5.94 -2.37 16.38
C LEU A 89 7.37 -1.93 16.04
N CYS A 90 7.61 -0.65 15.73
CA CYS A 90 8.97 -0.12 15.52
C CYS A 90 9.86 -0.39 16.73
N LYS A 91 9.38 -0.10 17.95
CA LYS A 91 10.12 -0.38 19.20
C LYS A 91 10.46 -1.87 19.35
N PHE A 92 9.53 -2.76 19.00
CA PHE A 92 9.79 -4.20 19.01
C PHE A 92 10.90 -4.55 18.00
N VAL A 93 10.78 -4.08 16.75
CA VAL A 93 11.72 -4.35 15.68
C VAL A 93 13.12 -3.84 16.03
N ASP A 94 13.24 -2.64 16.59
CA ASP A 94 14.52 -2.08 17.04
C ASP A 94 15.18 -2.98 18.07
N LYS A 95 14.46 -3.31 19.16
CA LYS A 95 14.97 -4.15 20.24
C LYS A 95 15.38 -5.53 19.74
N HIS A 96 14.54 -6.13 18.89
CA HIS A 96 14.79 -7.46 18.32
C HIS A 96 16.00 -7.43 17.38
N THR A 97 16.12 -6.40 16.54
CA THR A 97 17.24 -6.24 15.61
C THR A 97 18.55 -6.02 16.34
N VAL A 98 18.57 -5.21 17.40
CA VAL A 98 19.77 -5.03 18.24
C VAL A 98 20.21 -6.36 18.86
N GLY A 99 19.27 -7.16 19.37
CA GLY A 99 19.57 -8.51 19.86
C GLY A 99 20.14 -9.43 18.77
N ALA A 100 19.53 -9.42 17.59
CA ALA A 100 19.97 -10.21 16.43
C ALA A 100 21.34 -9.76 15.91
N LEU A 101 21.72 -8.48 16.05
CA LEU A 101 23.06 -8.00 15.66
C LEU A 101 24.17 -8.55 16.57
N VAL A 102 23.87 -8.85 17.83
CA VAL A 102 24.80 -9.52 18.75
C VAL A 102 24.98 -10.98 18.35
N ASN A 103 23.87 -11.69 18.10
CA ASN A 103 23.87 -13.09 17.68
C ASN A 103 22.91 -13.33 16.49
N PRO A 104 23.40 -13.27 15.24
CA PRO A 104 22.56 -13.30 14.04
C PRO A 104 22.13 -14.73 13.68
N THR A 105 21.20 -15.30 14.45
CA THR A 105 20.66 -16.63 14.19
C THR A 105 19.58 -16.60 13.11
N PRO A 106 19.38 -17.71 12.36
CA PRO A 106 18.31 -17.79 11.36
C PRO A 106 16.91 -17.55 11.95
N GLU A 107 16.68 -17.99 13.18
CA GLU A 107 15.40 -17.86 13.88
C GLU A 107 15.10 -16.40 14.24
N ALA A 108 16.11 -15.66 14.72
CA ALA A 108 15.95 -14.24 15.00
C ALA A 108 15.67 -13.45 13.71
N ILE A 109 16.33 -13.78 12.61
CA ILE A 109 16.12 -13.13 11.30
C ILE A 109 14.75 -13.49 10.72
N THR A 110 14.30 -14.73 10.91
CA THR A 110 12.99 -15.21 10.46
C THR A 110 11.84 -14.36 10.99
N VAL A 111 11.88 -13.98 12.28
CA VAL A 111 10.87 -13.09 12.88
C VAL A 111 10.75 -11.77 12.11
N LEU A 112 11.86 -11.17 11.70
CA LEU A 112 11.86 -9.92 10.94
C LEU A 112 11.37 -10.10 9.50
N ILE A 113 11.68 -11.24 8.87
CA ILE A 113 11.15 -11.59 7.54
C ILE A 113 9.62 -11.65 7.58
N ASP A 114 9.06 -12.34 8.58
CA ASP A 114 7.62 -12.54 8.70
C ASP A 114 6.90 -11.22 9.01
N ILE A 115 7.45 -10.38 9.89
CA ILE A 115 6.92 -9.04 10.16
C ILE A 115 6.87 -8.21 8.88
N ASN A 116 8.00 -8.10 8.16
CA ASN A 116 8.05 -7.28 6.96
C ASN A 116 7.03 -7.73 5.90
N ARG A 117 6.87 -9.05 5.72
CA ARG A 117 5.90 -9.61 4.77
C ARG A 117 4.46 -9.32 5.17
N ASN A 118 4.13 -9.45 6.45
CA ASN A 118 2.79 -9.19 6.94
C ASN A 118 2.41 -7.71 6.81
N ILE A 119 3.33 -6.80 7.17
CA ILE A 119 3.08 -5.36 7.02
C ILE A 119 2.97 -4.98 5.54
N ALA A 120 3.87 -5.49 4.69
CA ALA A 120 3.77 -5.24 3.25
C ALA A 120 2.48 -5.77 2.63
N ALA A 121 2.01 -6.94 3.05
CA ALA A 121 0.74 -7.50 2.58
C ALA A 121 -0.46 -6.64 2.98
N GLY A 122 -0.42 -6.02 4.16
CA GLY A 122 -1.42 -5.04 4.61
C GLY A 122 -1.37 -3.75 3.78
N LEU A 123 -0.18 -3.17 3.62
CA LEU A 123 0.02 -1.93 2.86
C LEU A 123 -0.35 -2.07 1.38
N ALA A 124 -0.06 -3.22 0.76
CA ALA A 124 -0.39 -3.49 -0.64
C ALA A 124 -1.90 -3.58 -0.91
N GLN A 125 -2.73 -3.72 0.12
CA GLN A 125 -4.19 -3.73 -0.01
C GLN A 125 -4.80 -2.31 0.10
N ILE A 126 -4.00 -1.30 0.46
CA ILE A 126 -4.47 0.09 0.56
C ILE A 126 -4.63 0.65 -0.87
N PRO A 127 -5.85 0.98 -1.30
CA PRO A 127 -6.07 1.58 -2.62
C PRO A 127 -5.42 2.97 -2.69
N GLU A 128 -5.05 3.40 -3.89
CA GLU A 128 -4.40 4.69 -4.19
C GLU A 128 -5.26 5.92 -3.79
N THR A 129 -6.53 5.70 -3.47
CA THR A 129 -7.52 6.73 -3.11
C THR A 129 -8.06 6.48 -1.69
N ALA A 130 -7.25 6.76 -0.67
CA ALA A 130 -7.75 6.96 0.69
C ALA A 130 -7.92 8.46 1.03
N ASP A 131 -8.06 9.33 0.02
CA ASP A 131 -8.75 10.60 0.17
C ASP A 131 -10.26 10.34 0.07
N THR A 132 -10.90 10.19 1.22
CA THR A 132 -12.36 10.39 1.31
C THR A 132 -12.68 10.97 2.68
N SER A 133 -12.18 12.19 2.89
CA SER A 133 -12.95 13.14 3.69
C SER A 133 -14.16 13.56 2.86
N ASP A 134 -15.24 12.76 2.90
CA ASP A 134 -16.54 13.28 2.50
C ASP A 134 -17.64 12.79 3.44
N GLN A 135 -18.31 13.77 4.03
CA GLN A 135 -19.38 13.63 5.00
C GLN A 135 -20.64 13.00 4.40
N PRO A 136 -21.55 12.44 5.22
CA PRO A 136 -22.80 11.87 4.73
C PRO A 136 -23.72 12.98 4.19
N SER A 137 -23.74 13.18 2.87
CA SER A 137 -24.82 13.94 2.23
C SER A 137 -26.11 13.11 2.28
N ALA A 138 -26.94 13.43 3.28
CA ALA A 138 -28.30 12.96 3.42
C ALA A 138 -29.09 13.25 2.13
N LYS A 139 -29.55 12.17 1.50
CA LYS A 139 -30.45 12.20 0.35
C LYS A 139 -31.82 12.69 0.83
N LEU A 140 -32.15 13.96 0.58
CA LEU A 140 -33.53 14.45 0.74
C LEU A 140 -34.42 13.86 -0.38
N PRO A 141 -35.65 13.41 -0.08
CA PRO A 141 -36.61 12.99 -1.09
C PRO A 141 -37.37 14.19 -1.66
N GLN A 142 -37.42 14.33 -2.99
CA GLN A 142 -38.38 15.19 -3.68
C GLN A 142 -39.58 14.36 -4.17
N PRO A 143 -40.83 14.81 -3.97
CA PRO A 143 -42.03 14.12 -4.42
C PRO A 143 -42.58 14.63 -5.77
N SER A 144 -43.32 13.74 -6.46
CA SER A 144 -44.39 13.99 -7.48
C SER A 144 -43.96 14.67 -8.80
N GLY A 145 -44.41 14.31 -9.99
CA GLY A 145 -45.55 13.50 -10.44
C GLY A 145 -46.17 14.16 -11.68
N GLN A 146 -46.39 13.35 -12.73
CA GLN A 146 -47.37 13.49 -13.82
C GLN A 146 -47.14 14.42 -15.05
N ASN A 147 -47.32 13.73 -16.20
CA ASN A 147 -48.01 14.08 -17.45
C ASN A 147 -47.25 14.78 -18.58
N SER A 148 -46.98 13.96 -19.60
CA SER A 148 -46.82 14.34 -21.01
C SER A 148 -48.18 14.77 -21.59
N VAL A 149 -48.26 15.99 -22.13
CA VAL A 149 -49.26 16.37 -23.16
C VAL A 149 -48.59 17.36 -24.11
N ASP A 150 -48.78 17.12 -25.40
CA ASP A 150 -48.47 17.97 -26.56
C ASP A 150 -48.73 19.47 -26.33
N ASP A 151 -47.81 20.32 -26.81
CA ASP A 151 -48.21 21.59 -27.43
C ASP A 151 -47.08 22.12 -28.35
N GLN A 152 -47.23 21.88 -29.66
CA GLN A 152 -46.39 22.48 -30.70
C GLN A 152 -47.17 23.66 -31.31
N PRO A 153 -46.66 24.91 -31.30
CA PRO A 153 -47.38 26.05 -31.87
C PRO A 153 -47.30 26.06 -33.42
N PRO A 154 -48.33 26.56 -34.12
CA PRO A 154 -48.34 26.59 -35.59
C PRO A 154 -47.58 27.82 -36.13
N PRO A 155 -46.89 27.72 -37.28
CA PRO A 155 -46.43 28.89 -38.02
C PRO A 155 -47.51 29.40 -39.00
N PRO A 156 -47.51 30.71 -39.33
CA PRO A 156 -48.60 31.35 -40.07
C PRO A 156 -48.48 31.23 -41.60
N THR A 157 -49.66 31.35 -42.21
CA THR A 157 -50.04 31.18 -43.62
C THR A 157 -49.53 32.29 -44.54
N GLU A 158 -49.00 31.96 -45.72
CA GLU A 158 -49.09 32.85 -46.89
C GLU A 158 -49.24 32.09 -48.24
N ARG A 159 -50.50 32.15 -48.73
CA ARG A 159 -51.06 32.30 -50.08
C ARG A 159 -50.52 31.58 -51.34
N LEU A 160 -51.52 31.00 -52.03
CA LEU A 160 -51.82 30.95 -53.48
C LEU A 160 -50.67 30.47 -54.42
N ASN A 161 -50.87 29.53 -55.34
CA ASN A 161 -51.92 29.59 -56.36
C ASN A 161 -51.92 28.34 -57.28
N ILE A 162 -53.05 28.13 -57.97
CA ILE A 162 -53.33 27.45 -59.26
C ILE A 162 -53.11 25.94 -59.46
N ASP A 163 -54.25 25.23 -59.44
CA ASP A 163 -54.86 24.43 -60.53
C ASP A 163 -53.96 23.91 -61.67
N THR A 164 -54.14 22.63 -62.03
CA THR A 164 -54.42 22.14 -63.40
C THR A 164 -54.49 20.60 -63.43
N GLU A 165 -55.66 20.09 -63.87
CA GLU A 165 -55.97 18.92 -64.75
C GLU A 165 -55.31 17.54 -64.49
N ALA A 166 -55.89 16.38 -64.79
CA ALA A 166 -57.19 15.90 -65.28
C ALA A 166 -57.16 14.36 -65.10
#